data_AF-A0A378W3W4-F1
#
_entry.id   AF-A0A378W3W4-F1
#
_cell.length_a   1.000
_cell.length_b   1.000
_cell.length_c   1.000
_cell.angle_alpha   90.00
_cell.angle_beta   90.00
_cell.angle_gamma   90.00
#
_symmetry.space_group_name_H-M   'P 1'
#
loop_
_entity.id
_entity.type
_entity.pdbx_description
1 polymer ?
#
loop_
_entity_poly.entity_id
_entity_poly.type
_entity_poly.pdbx_seq_one_letter_code
_entity_poly.pdbx_strand_id
1 'polypeptide(L)' 'MGAASCRAAVFANKLIDKEKPVKADYVGLDVPNRYVFGYGMDAAGCWRNLGEIYALGGK' A
#
# COMPACT_ATOMS: atom_id res chain seq x y z
N MET A 1 -23.52 -17.01 -3.53
CA MET A 1 -22.87 -15.76 -4.00
C MET A 1 -23.96 -14.76 -4.35
N GLY A 2 -23.80 -13.46 -4.07
CA GLY A 2 -24.83 -12.45 -4.35
C GLY A 2 -24.64 -11.13 -3.60
N ALA A 3 -23.41 -10.64 -3.50
CA ALA A 3 -23.20 -9.30 -2.96
C ALA A 3 -23.78 -8.26 -3.93
N ALA A 4 -24.54 -7.29 -3.42
CA ALA A 4 -25.07 -6.19 -4.23
C ALA A 4 -23.96 -5.30 -4.81
N SER A 5 -22.82 -5.23 -4.12
CA SER A 5 -21.59 -4.58 -4.59
C SER A 5 -20.37 -5.10 -3.83
N CYS A 6 -19.20 -5.05 -4.45
CA CYS A 6 -17.90 -5.26 -3.82
C CYS A 6 -17.03 -4.03 -4.08
N ARG A 7 -16.37 -3.51 -3.05
CA ARG A 7 -15.44 -2.38 -3.15
C ARG A 7 -14.13 -2.70 -2.45
N ALA A 8 -13.04 -2.10 -2.92
CA ALA A 8 -11.71 -2.24 -2.35
C ALA A 8 -11.26 -0.92 -1.71
N ALA A 9 -10.78 -1.01 -0.47
CA ALA A 9 -10.06 0.07 0.19
C ALA A 9 -8.60 -0.37 0.37
N VAL A 10 -7.67 0.50 0.01
CA VAL A 10 -6.23 0.28 0.22
C VAL A 10 -5.66 1.38 1.09
N PHE A 11 -4.75 1.02 1.99
CA PHE A 11 -4.05 2.00 2.80
C PHE A 11 -3.06 2.82 1.98
N ALA A 12 -2.19 2.15 1.21
CA ALA A 12 -1.12 2.78 0.44
C ALA A 12 -1.22 2.45 -1.05
N ASN A 13 -1.26 3.48 -1.88
CA ASN A 13 -1.24 3.40 -3.33
C ASN A 13 0.13 3.81 -3.87
N LYS A 14 0.91 2.87 -4.44
CA LYS A 14 2.23 3.19 -5.01
C LYS A 14 2.11 3.99 -6.30
N LEU A 15 2.71 5.16 -6.36
CA LEU A 15 2.86 5.96 -7.58
C LEU A 15 3.93 5.32 -8.46
N ILE A 16 3.50 4.42 -9.35
CA ILE A 16 4.35 3.68 -10.27
C ILE A 16 4.12 4.19 -11.69
N ASP A 17 5.17 4.16 -12.51
CA ASP A 17 5.11 4.56 -13.92
C ASP A 17 4.62 3.41 -14.81
N LYS A 18 3.47 2.82 -14.44
CA LYS A 18 2.78 1.81 -15.24
C LYS A 18 1.30 1.77 -14.90
N GLU A 19 0.50 1.37 -15.88
CA GLU A 19 -0.92 1.16 -15.68
C GLU A 19 -1.18 -0.02 -14.71
N LYS A 20 -2.16 0.15 -13.83
CA LYS A 20 -2.58 -0.88 -12.87
C LYS A 20 -3.83 -1.58 -13.41
N PRO A 21 -3.89 -2.91 -13.35
CA PRO A 21 -5.06 -3.67 -13.83
C PRO A 21 -6.32 -3.41 -13.01
N VAL A 22 -6.18 -2.90 -11.77
CA VAL A 22 -7.28 -2.58 -10.87
C VAL A 22 -6.95 -1.28 -10.12
N LYS A 23 -7.98 -0.47 -9.88
CA LYS A 23 -7.93 0.71 -9.01
C LYS A 23 -8.82 0.45 -7.79
N ALA A 24 -8.36 0.85 -6.61
CA ALA A 24 -9.17 0.79 -5.41
C ALA A 24 -10.24 1.89 -5.42
N ASP A 25 -11.40 1.62 -4.83
CA ASP A 25 -12.47 2.61 -4.66
C ASP A 25 -12.10 3.66 -3.61
N TYR A 26 -11.28 3.27 -2.63
CA TYR A 26 -10.80 4.14 -1.56
C TYR A 26 -9.29 3.99 -1.36
N VAL A 27 -8.58 5.10 -1.31
CA VAL A 27 -7.14 5.17 -1.10
C VAL A 27 -6.84 6.00 0.13
N GLY A 28 -6.09 5.46 1.08
CA GLY A 28 -5.66 6.18 2.28
C GLY A 28 -4.60 7.23 1.97
N LEU A 29 -3.53 6.84 1.27
CA LEU A 29 -2.46 7.75 0.85
C LEU A 29 -1.70 7.22 -0.37
N ASP A 30 -1.09 8.16 -1.10
CA ASP A 30 -0.14 7.85 -2.17
C ASP A 30 1.28 7.77 -1.62
N VAL A 31 2.03 6.74 -2.02
CA VAL A 31 3.45 6.55 -1.66
C VAL A 31 4.33 6.54 -2.91
N PRO A 32 5.60 6.95 -2.82
CA PRO A 32 6.53 6.82 -3.95
C PRO A 32 6.69 5.35 -4.38
N ASN A 33 7.21 5.13 -5.60
CA ASN A 33 7.61 3.80 -6.08
C ASN A 33 8.86 3.28 -5.33
N ARG A 34 8.70 2.99 -4.04
CA ARG A 34 9.73 2.45 -3.16
C ARG A 34 9.16 1.30 -2.34
N TYR A 35 10.04 0.57 -1.69
CA TYR A 35 9.63 -0.40 -0.70
C TYR A 35 9.30 0.33 0.60
N VAL A 36 8.00 0.37 0.95
CA VAL A 36 7.50 0.98 2.18
C VAL A 36 7.18 -0.10 3.22
N PHE A 37 7.42 0.19 4.49
CA PHE A 37 7.18 -0.69 5.63
C PHE A 37 6.71 0.13 6.84
N GLY A 38 6.32 -0.55 7.93
CA GLY A 38 5.64 0.09 9.06
C GLY A 38 4.12 0.05 8.91
N TYR A 39 3.40 0.38 9.98
CA TYR A 39 1.93 0.37 10.02
C TYR A 39 1.31 -0.95 9.50
N GLY A 40 1.83 -2.09 9.96
CA GLY A 40 1.41 -3.44 9.57
C GLY A 40 2.16 -4.05 8.38
N MET A 41 2.88 -3.25 7.59
CA MET A 41 3.76 -3.72 6.52
C MET A 41 5.15 -4.07 7.08
N ASP A 42 5.77 -5.14 6.60
CA ASP A 42 7.10 -5.57 7.04
C ASP A 42 8.21 -5.20 6.05
N ALA A 43 9.45 -5.20 6.55
CA ALA A 43 10.63 -5.43 5.74
C ALA A 43 11.45 -6.55 6.39
N ALA A 44 11.70 -7.63 5.65
CA ALA A 44 12.37 -8.84 6.14
C ALA A 44 11.73 -9.41 7.43
N GLY A 45 10.40 -9.32 7.57
CA GLY A 45 9.68 -9.79 8.77
C GLY A 45 9.72 -8.84 9.96
N CYS A 46 10.42 -7.70 9.88
CA CYS A 46 10.53 -6.72 10.96
C CYS A 46 9.57 -5.53 10.79
N TRP A 47 9.42 -4.74 11.86
CA TRP A 47 8.85 -3.38 11.88
C TRP A 47 7.36 -3.19 11.55
N ARG A 48 6.57 -4.27 11.52
CA ARG A 48 5.11 -4.19 11.38
C ARG A 48 4.44 -3.33 12.45
N ASN A 49 5.03 -3.24 13.63
CA ASN A 49 4.48 -2.57 14.80
C ASN A 49 4.79 -1.06 14.87
N LEU A 50 5.52 -0.50 13.90
CA LEU A 50 5.77 0.94 13.87
C LEU A 50 4.48 1.71 13.60
N GLY A 51 4.31 2.85 14.28
CA GLY A 51 3.16 3.73 14.08
C GLY A 51 3.26 4.56 12.81
N GLU A 52 4.46 4.70 12.25
CA GLU A 52 4.74 5.46 11.04
C GLU A 52 5.01 4.54 9.84
N ILE A 53 5.07 5.16 8.66
CA ILE A 53 5.46 4.51 7.41
C ILE A 53 6.86 5.00 7.03
N TYR A 54 7.75 4.07 6.75
CA TYR A 54 9.11 4.33 6.29
C TYR A 54 9.31 3.77 4.89
N ALA A 55 10.28 4.32 4.16
CA ALA A 55 10.69 3.83 2.85
C ALA A 55 12.17 3.43 2.90
N LEU A 56 12.50 2.21 2.48
CA LEU A 56 13.90 1.78 2.37
C LEU A 56 14.66 2.68 1.40
N GLY A 57 15.90 3.05 1.78
CA GLY A 57 16.86 3.78 0.94
C GLY A 57 16.89 3.20 -0.47
N GLY A 58 16.67 4.04 -1.49
CA GLY A 58 16.88 3.62 -2.87
C GLY A 58 18.37 3.43 -3.14
N LYS A 59 18.69 2.63 -4.15
CA LYS A 59 19.90 2.91 -4.95
C LYS A 59 19.57 4.05 -5.90
#